data_AF-A0A8T3C3G9-F1
#
_entry.id   AF-A0A8T3C3G9-F1
#
_cell.length_a   1.000
_cell.length_b   1.000
_cell.length_c   1.000
_cell.angle_alpha   90.00
_cell.angle_beta   90.00
_cell.angle_gamma   90.00
#
_symmetry.space_group_name_H-M   'P 1'
#
loop_
_entity.id
_entity.type
_entity.pdbx_description
1 polymer ?
#
loop_
_entity_poly.entity_id
_entity_poly.type
_entity_poly.pdbx_seq_one_letter_code
_entity_poly.pdbx_strand_id
1 'polypeptide(L)'
;MSAGWRGTSSQSAREAQAGEPQPLEGFGPTFYRICKNKSVEHFSVVPYIATLLNCMLWVLYGMPFVKPNSTLIITINGAGTMIELIYIIIYVLYSDGSRRIKALLLLFTDIAFIAVVAAIVLSIFKSHEERTLIVGILCIVFCIMMYASPLSIMKRVIKTKSAEYMPLYLSIAYFFNGLCWTTYSLIHLDVNLTIPNATGLLFAIAQLLLHAIYNKSTKRESNGGKSEVALSEVNVAH
;
A
#
# COMPACT_ATOMS: atom_id res chain seq x y z
N MET A 1 -36.09 -55.93 6.80
CA MET A 1 -35.41 -54.85 7.57
C MET A 1 -34.42 -54.17 6.64
N SER A 2 -34.81 -53.03 6.07
CA SER A 2 -34.02 -52.27 5.09
C SER A 2 -33.79 -50.86 5.64
N ALA A 3 -32.57 -50.55 6.07
CA ALA A 3 -32.14 -49.17 6.31
C ALA A 3 -30.61 -49.11 6.41
N GLY A 4 -30.00 -48.12 5.74
CA GLY A 4 -28.66 -47.66 6.09
C GLY A 4 -27.62 -47.61 4.97
N TRP A 5 -27.92 -47.04 3.81
CA TRP A 5 -26.90 -46.68 2.82
C TRP A 5 -27.28 -45.39 2.06
N ARG A 6 -27.28 -44.24 2.75
CA ARG A 6 -27.61 -42.94 2.12
C ARG A 6 -27.01 -41.72 2.86
N GLY A 7 -25.80 -41.85 3.40
CA GLY A 7 -25.17 -40.79 4.22
C GLY A 7 -23.85 -40.21 3.70
N THR A 8 -23.11 -40.91 2.82
CA THR A 8 -21.71 -40.55 2.52
C THR A 8 -21.52 -39.68 1.27
N SER A 9 -22.48 -39.63 0.35
CA SER A 9 -22.32 -38.91 -0.93
C SER A 9 -22.43 -37.39 -0.82
N SER A 10 -23.11 -36.87 0.21
CA SER A 10 -23.32 -35.43 0.38
C SER A 10 -22.14 -34.73 1.08
N GLN A 11 -21.35 -35.48 1.86
CA GLN A 11 -20.14 -34.97 2.52
C GLN A 11 -18.95 -34.96 1.56
N SER A 12 -18.76 -36.04 0.78
CA SER A 12 -17.70 -36.11 -0.23
C SER A 12 -17.89 -35.09 -1.36
N ALA A 13 -19.14 -34.75 -1.71
CA ALA A 13 -19.44 -33.69 -2.68
C ALA A 13 -19.12 -32.28 -2.15
N ARG A 14 -19.27 -32.04 -0.83
CA ARG A 14 -18.91 -30.76 -0.19
C ARG A 14 -17.40 -30.58 -0.06
N GLU A 15 -16.66 -31.67 0.13
CA GLU A 15 -15.20 -31.66 0.19
C GLU A 15 -14.56 -31.49 -1.20
N ALA A 16 -15.18 -32.03 -2.27
CA ALA A 16 -14.73 -31.83 -3.65
C ALA A 16 -14.86 -30.37 -4.13
N GLN A 17 -15.82 -29.61 -3.61
CA GLN A 17 -15.97 -28.17 -3.91
C GLN A 17 -15.02 -27.26 -3.10
N ALA A 18 -14.31 -27.78 -2.11
CA ALA A 18 -13.36 -27.01 -1.30
C ALA A 18 -11.96 -26.89 -1.95
N GLY A 19 -11.71 -27.63 -3.04
CA GLY A 19 -10.43 -27.67 -3.75
C GLY A 19 -10.41 -26.98 -5.12
N GLU A 20 -11.54 -26.47 -5.60
CA GLU A 20 -11.55 -25.69 -6.84
C GLU A 20 -11.02 -24.28 -6.54
N PRO A 21 -9.99 -23.79 -7.26
CA PRO A 21 -9.61 -22.39 -7.16
C PRO A 21 -10.83 -21.58 -7.59
N GLN A 22 -11.44 -20.89 -6.62
CA GLN A 22 -12.54 -19.99 -6.91
C GLN A 22 -12.11 -19.09 -8.07
N PRO A 23 -12.95 -18.94 -9.11
CA PRO A 23 -12.63 -18.04 -10.21
C PRO A 23 -12.26 -16.69 -9.60
N LEU A 24 -11.28 -15.99 -10.20
CA LEU A 24 -10.85 -14.64 -9.81
C LEU A 24 -12.01 -13.65 -10.04
N GLU A 25 -13.10 -13.81 -9.29
CA GLU A 25 -14.29 -12.99 -9.32
C GLU A 25 -13.98 -11.68 -8.62
N GLY A 26 -13.70 -10.67 -9.43
CA GLY A 26 -13.74 -9.28 -9.04
C GLY A 26 -12.37 -8.66 -8.86
N PHE A 27 -11.85 -8.07 -9.95
CA PHE A 27 -10.91 -6.95 -9.91
C PHE A 27 -11.56 -5.67 -9.35
N GLY A 28 -12.38 -5.79 -8.30
CA GLY A 28 -12.90 -4.64 -7.58
C GLY A 28 -11.83 -4.05 -6.66
N PRO A 29 -11.87 -2.74 -6.37
CA PRO A 29 -10.99 -2.13 -5.38
C PRO A 29 -11.00 -2.92 -4.07
N THR A 30 -9.83 -3.07 -3.42
CA THR A 30 -9.66 -3.94 -2.23
C THR A 30 -10.75 -3.75 -1.18
N PHE A 31 -11.05 -2.50 -0.80
CA PHE A 31 -12.07 -2.22 0.22
C PHE A 31 -13.51 -2.50 -0.22
N TYR A 32 -13.80 -2.38 -1.52
CA TYR A 32 -15.09 -2.80 -2.05
C TYR A 32 -15.30 -4.30 -1.85
N ARG A 33 -14.26 -5.12 -2.11
CA ARG A 33 -14.30 -6.57 -1.86
C ARG A 33 -14.49 -6.88 -0.38
N ILE A 34 -13.75 -6.21 0.50
CA ILE A 34 -13.88 -6.41 1.96
C ILE A 34 -15.32 -6.12 2.41
N CYS A 35 -15.90 -5.01 1.98
CA CYS A 35 -17.28 -4.63 2.34
C CYS A 35 -18.34 -5.56 1.77
N LYS A 36 -18.16 -6.03 0.52
CA LYS A 36 -19.06 -6.96 -0.17
C LYS A 36 -19.02 -8.36 0.45
N ASN A 37 -17.81 -8.88 0.67
CA ASN A 37 -17.57 -10.23 1.15
C ASN A 37 -17.62 -10.33 2.68
N LYS A 38 -17.76 -9.20 3.38
CA LYS A 38 -17.81 -9.09 4.85
C LYS A 38 -16.62 -9.76 5.53
N SER A 39 -15.47 -9.77 4.85
CA SER A 39 -14.25 -10.46 5.27
C SER A 39 -13.05 -9.72 4.72
N VAL A 40 -11.99 -9.59 5.53
CA VAL A 40 -10.70 -9.04 5.08
C VAL A 40 -9.90 -10.00 4.19
N GLU A 41 -10.42 -11.21 3.92
CA GLU A 41 -9.81 -12.23 3.05
C GLU A 41 -8.33 -12.50 3.42
N HIS A 42 -7.40 -12.28 2.49
CA HIS A 42 -5.95 -12.41 2.68
C HIS A 42 -5.25 -11.04 2.82
N PHE A 43 -6.01 -9.94 2.87
CA PHE A 43 -5.45 -8.60 2.96
C PHE A 43 -4.85 -8.33 4.35
N SER A 44 -3.70 -7.66 4.36
CA SER A 44 -2.98 -7.28 5.58
C SER A 44 -3.32 -5.85 5.96
N VAL A 45 -3.45 -5.58 7.26
CA VAL A 45 -3.66 -4.22 7.80
C VAL A 45 -2.38 -3.37 7.81
N VAL A 46 -1.21 -4.02 7.73
CA VAL A 46 0.11 -3.40 7.97
C VAL A 46 0.40 -2.20 7.05
N PRO A 47 0.08 -2.23 5.73
CA PRO A 47 0.31 -1.07 4.87
C PRO A 47 -0.49 0.18 5.28
N TYR A 48 -1.70 0.00 5.81
CA TYR A 48 -2.57 1.11 6.24
C TYR A 48 -2.07 1.71 7.56
N ILE A 49 -1.65 0.86 8.50
CA ILE A 49 -0.99 1.28 9.75
C ILE A 49 0.30 2.04 9.45
N ALA A 50 1.16 1.51 8.57
CA ALA A 50 2.41 2.17 8.22
C ALA A 50 2.19 3.55 7.56
N THR A 51 1.19 3.65 6.66
CA THR A 51 0.82 4.92 6.03
C THR A 51 0.20 5.89 7.04
N LEU A 52 -0.66 5.40 7.95
CA LEU A 52 -1.23 6.20 9.03
C LEU A 52 -0.13 6.81 9.90
N LEU A 53 0.83 6.01 10.36
CA LEU A 53 1.96 6.49 11.15
C LEU A 53 2.77 7.55 10.40
N ASN A 54 3.02 7.34 9.11
CA ASN A 54 3.73 8.31 8.29
C ASN A 54 2.97 9.64 8.18
N CYS A 55 1.67 9.58 7.92
CA CYS A 55 0.82 10.78 7.88
C CYS A 55 0.79 11.49 9.23
N MET A 56 0.65 10.77 10.35
CA MET A 56 0.66 11.39 11.68
C MET A 56 2.01 12.05 12.01
N LEU A 57 3.14 11.44 11.61
CA LEU A 57 4.46 12.06 11.75
C LEU A 57 4.58 13.36 10.94
N TRP A 58 4.09 13.39 9.69
CA TRP A 58 4.09 14.61 8.88
C TRP A 58 3.12 15.67 9.39
N VAL A 59 1.97 15.27 9.96
CA VAL A 59 1.10 16.20 10.68
C VAL A 59 1.85 16.82 11.85
N LEU A 60 2.49 16.00 12.70
CA LEU A 60 3.30 16.48 13.82
C LEU A 60 4.43 17.41 13.36
N TYR A 61 5.13 17.04 12.27
CA TYR A 61 6.17 17.87 11.66
C TYR A 61 5.65 19.25 11.26
N GLY A 62 4.47 19.30 10.63
CA GLY A 62 3.86 20.55 10.17
C GLY A 62 3.23 21.40 11.27
N MET A 63 3.03 20.87 12.48
CA MET A 63 2.38 21.61 13.56
C MET A 63 3.13 22.91 13.89
N PRO A 64 2.42 24.02 14.23
CA PRO A 64 3.06 25.32 14.47
C PRO A 64 4.12 25.31 15.58
N PHE A 65 3.97 24.43 16.57
CA PHE A 65 4.94 24.28 17.66
C PHE A 65 6.20 23.51 17.27
N VAL A 66 6.17 22.75 16.16
CA VAL A 66 7.34 22.08 15.56
C VAL A 66 7.90 22.95 14.44
N LYS A 67 7.15 23.13 13.34
CA LYS A 67 7.56 23.90 12.17
C LYS A 67 6.49 24.94 11.80
N PRO A 68 6.68 26.22 12.18
CA PRO A 68 5.74 27.30 11.84
C PRO A 68 5.49 27.40 10.32
N ASN A 69 4.30 27.89 9.95
CA ASN A 69 3.89 28.19 8.57
C ASN A 69 3.86 26.99 7.59
N SER A 70 3.63 25.78 8.08
CA SER A 70 3.63 24.54 7.29
C SER A 70 2.24 23.97 6.98
N THR A 71 1.25 24.85 6.78
CA THR A 71 -0.17 24.49 6.63
C THR A 71 -0.43 23.44 5.55
N LEU A 72 0.27 23.51 4.42
CA LEU A 72 0.11 22.54 3.32
C LEU A 72 0.50 21.11 3.73
N ILE A 73 1.54 20.97 4.57
CA ILE A 73 1.97 19.68 5.10
C ILE A 73 0.90 19.11 6.04
N ILE A 74 0.31 19.96 6.89
CA ILE A 74 -0.75 19.55 7.81
C ILE A 74 -2.00 19.10 7.05
N THR A 75 -2.49 19.89 6.09
CA THR A 75 -3.77 19.63 5.45
C THR A 75 -3.78 18.33 4.65
N ILE A 76 -2.74 18.09 3.85
CA ILE A 76 -2.64 16.88 3.03
C ILE A 76 -2.45 15.60 3.86
N ASN A 77 -1.60 15.65 4.90
CA ASN A 77 -1.34 14.50 5.75
C ASN A 77 -2.46 14.29 6.77
N GLY A 78 -3.17 15.35 7.15
CA GLY A 78 -4.41 15.26 7.92
C GLY A 78 -5.51 14.54 7.12
N ALA A 79 -5.68 14.88 5.83
CA ALA A 79 -6.58 14.14 4.95
C ALA A 79 -6.14 12.68 4.78
N GLY A 80 -4.84 12.42 4.59
CA GLY A 80 -4.28 11.07 4.55
C GLY A 80 -4.56 10.27 5.82
N THR A 81 -4.36 10.89 6.99
CA THR A 81 -4.67 10.29 8.31
C THR A 81 -6.14 9.89 8.38
N MET A 82 -7.07 10.76 7.95
CA MET A 82 -8.49 10.45 7.94
C MET A 82 -8.83 9.28 7.00
N ILE A 83 -8.24 9.23 5.81
CA ILE A 83 -8.46 8.15 4.84
C ILE A 83 -7.95 6.82 5.40
N GLU A 84 -6.73 6.79 5.95
CA GLU A 84 -6.16 5.57 6.52
C GLU A 84 -6.93 5.08 7.77
N LEU A 85 -7.44 6.01 8.59
CA LEU A 85 -8.34 5.65 9.69
C LEU A 85 -9.63 4.99 9.18
N ILE A 86 -10.25 5.50 8.12
CA ILE A 86 -11.43 4.88 7.50
C ILE A 86 -11.10 3.46 7.04
N TYR A 87 -9.95 3.27 6.39
CA TYR A 87 -9.48 1.96 5.93
C TYR A 87 -9.25 0.97 7.09
N ILE A 88 -8.61 1.42 8.16
CA ILE A 88 -8.39 0.60 9.36
C ILE A 88 -9.72 0.27 10.06
N ILE A 89 -10.66 1.21 10.13
CA ILE A 89 -12.01 0.97 10.68
C ILE A 89 -12.71 -0.13 9.88
N ILE A 90 -12.74 -0.03 8.55
CA ILE A 90 -13.32 -1.07 7.69
C ILE A 90 -12.64 -2.42 7.94
N TYR A 91 -11.31 -2.44 8.02
CA TYR A 91 -10.55 -3.66 8.31
C TYR A 91 -10.93 -4.28 9.66
N VAL A 92 -11.01 -3.47 10.71
CA VAL A 92 -11.38 -3.92 12.06
C VAL A 92 -12.79 -4.50 12.09
N LEU A 93 -13.75 -3.84 11.42
CA LEU A 93 -15.15 -4.30 11.36
C LEU A 93 -15.30 -5.68 10.71
N TYR A 94 -14.50 -5.97 9.67
CA TYR A 94 -14.60 -7.21 8.87
C TYR A 94 -13.50 -8.24 9.12
N SER A 95 -12.61 -8.01 10.10
CA SER A 95 -11.59 -8.99 10.52
C SER A 95 -12.06 -9.85 11.69
N ASP A 96 -11.49 -11.05 11.79
CA ASP A 96 -11.67 -12.01 12.88
C ASP A 96 -10.76 -11.70 14.08
N GLY A 97 -11.01 -12.36 15.22
CA GLY A 97 -10.46 -11.98 16.52
C GLY A 97 -8.96 -11.68 16.55
N SER A 98 -8.11 -12.58 16.06
CA SER A 98 -6.65 -12.39 16.11
C SER A 98 -6.16 -11.25 15.21
N ARG A 99 -6.68 -11.14 13.98
CA ARG A 99 -6.33 -10.05 13.05
C ARG A 99 -6.87 -8.71 13.53
N ARG A 100 -8.07 -8.69 14.10
CA ARG A 100 -8.68 -7.51 14.71
C ARG A 100 -7.86 -7.01 15.89
N ILE A 101 -7.49 -7.89 16.81
CA ILE A 101 -6.64 -7.54 17.97
C ILE A 101 -5.29 -7.01 17.48
N LYS A 102 -4.66 -7.67 16.50
CA LYS A 102 -3.41 -7.17 15.89
C LYS A 102 -3.58 -5.75 15.32
N ALA A 103 -4.65 -5.48 14.56
CA ALA A 103 -4.91 -4.16 14.01
C ALA A 103 -5.08 -3.10 15.10
N LEU A 104 -5.84 -3.40 16.16
CA LEU A 104 -6.05 -2.48 17.29
C LEU A 104 -4.78 -2.23 18.08
N LEU A 105 -3.95 -3.26 18.32
CA LEU A 105 -2.66 -3.11 19.01
C LEU A 105 -1.68 -2.26 18.21
N LEU A 106 -1.61 -2.47 16.88
CA LEU A 106 -0.79 -1.66 16.00
C LEU A 106 -1.25 -0.20 15.99
N LEU A 107 -2.57 0.04 15.87
CA LEU A 107 -3.13 1.39 15.92
C LEU A 107 -2.84 2.09 17.26
N PHE A 108 -3.02 1.38 18.37
CA PHE A 108 -2.66 1.90 19.69
C PHE A 108 -1.17 2.23 19.79
N THR A 109 -0.31 1.37 19.24
CA THR A 109 1.15 1.58 19.22
C THR A 109 1.51 2.84 18.44
N ASP A 110 0.89 3.08 17.27
CA ASP A 110 1.15 4.29 16.49
C ASP A 110 0.73 5.56 17.25
N ILE A 111 -0.47 5.56 17.85
CA ILE A 111 -0.98 6.69 18.63
C ILE A 111 -0.07 6.96 19.83
N ALA A 112 0.30 5.92 20.58
CA ALA A 112 1.20 6.02 21.72
C ALA A 112 2.58 6.52 21.30
N PHE A 113 3.12 6.03 20.19
CA PHE A 113 4.39 6.48 19.64
C PHE A 113 4.37 7.97 19.30
N ILE A 114 3.34 8.45 18.58
CA ILE A 114 3.20 9.87 18.25
C ILE A 114 3.07 10.73 19.51
N ALA A 115 2.29 10.28 20.49
CA ALA A 115 2.14 10.99 21.77
C ALA A 115 3.46 11.10 22.53
N VAL A 116 4.24 10.01 22.59
CA VAL A 116 5.57 9.99 23.22
C VAL A 116 6.55 10.91 22.48
N VAL A 117 6.61 10.85 21.15
CA VAL A 117 7.46 11.73 20.36
C VAL A 117 7.09 13.19 20.60
N ALA A 118 5.80 13.54 20.56
CA ALA A 118 5.35 14.91 20.82
C ALA A 118 5.71 15.38 22.23
N ALA A 119 5.50 14.52 23.25
CA ALA A 119 5.83 14.85 24.64
C ALA A 119 7.34 15.09 24.82
N ILE A 120 8.19 14.21 24.29
CA ILE A 120 9.65 14.35 24.32
C ILE A 120 10.07 15.64 23.63
N VAL A 121 9.57 15.86 22.41
CA VAL A 121 9.97 17.00 21.57
C VAL A 121 9.61 18.33 22.23
N LEU A 122 8.42 18.41 22.83
CA LEU A 122 7.95 19.62 23.50
C LEU A 122 8.59 19.85 24.87
N SER A 123 8.99 18.79 25.58
CA SER A 123 9.58 18.89 26.92
C SER A 123 11.07 19.21 26.88
N ILE A 124 11.80 18.63 25.92
CA ILE A 124 13.26 18.71 25.87
C ILE A 124 13.73 19.89 25.01
N PHE A 125 13.17 20.05 23.81
CA PHE A 125 13.67 21.04 22.85
C PHE A 125 12.88 22.33 22.93
N LYS A 126 13.59 23.45 23.02
CA LYS A 126 12.97 24.78 23.21
C LYS A 126 12.81 25.53 21.89
N SER A 127 13.72 25.34 20.94
CA SER A 127 13.67 26.01 19.65
C SER A 127 12.84 25.24 18.62
N HIS A 128 12.26 25.95 17.66
CA HIS A 128 11.57 25.31 16.53
C HIS A 128 12.54 24.54 15.62
N GLU A 129 13.78 24.99 15.49
CA GLU A 129 14.79 24.36 14.65
C GLU A 129 15.14 22.95 15.14
N GLU A 130 15.40 22.80 16.44
CA GLU A 130 15.68 21.48 17.05
C GLU A 130 14.50 20.53 16.91
N ARG A 131 13.28 21.01 17.19
CA ARG A 131 12.04 20.21 17.06
C ARG A 131 11.83 19.76 15.62
N THR A 132 12.00 20.68 14.67
CA THR A 132 11.89 20.40 13.23
C THR A 132 12.92 19.38 12.78
N LEU A 133 14.18 19.49 13.23
CA LEU A 133 15.23 18.54 12.89
C LEU A 133 14.90 17.12 13.40
N ILE A 134 14.58 16.98 14.69
CA ILE A 134 14.35 15.67 15.30
C ILE A 134 13.11 14.98 14.73
N VAL A 135 11.98 15.70 14.61
CA VAL A 135 10.77 15.14 14.00
C VAL A 135 11.00 14.85 12.51
N GLY A 136 11.73 15.73 11.80
CA GLY A 136 12.08 15.55 10.40
C GLY A 136 12.91 14.29 10.14
N ILE A 137 13.88 13.98 11.00
CA ILE A 137 14.65 12.73 10.93
C ILE A 137 13.74 11.51 11.06
N LEU A 138 12.78 11.53 11.99
CA LEU A 138 11.80 10.44 12.11
C LEU A 138 10.94 10.31 10.85
N CYS A 139 10.43 11.43 10.31
CA CYS A 139 9.70 11.43 9.03
C CYS A 139 10.51 10.78 7.91
N ILE A 140 11.79 11.15 7.76
CA ILE A 140 12.70 10.57 6.75
C ILE A 140 12.81 9.06 6.95
N VAL A 141 13.16 8.60 8.15
CA VAL A 141 13.38 7.17 8.43
C VAL A 141 12.15 6.35 8.07
N PHE A 142 10.97 6.76 8.54
CA PHE A 142 9.73 6.04 8.25
C PHE A 142 9.34 6.10 6.77
N CYS A 143 9.52 7.25 6.09
CA CYS A 143 9.33 7.35 4.65
C CYS A 143 10.24 6.37 3.87
N ILE A 144 11.53 6.30 4.22
CA ILE A 144 12.47 5.40 3.55
C ILE A 144 12.10 3.94 3.77
N MET A 145 11.68 3.57 4.98
CA MET A 145 11.19 2.21 5.26
C MET A 145 10.00 1.83 4.38
N MET A 146 9.07 2.76 4.14
CA MET A 146 7.90 2.52 3.28
C MET A 146 8.28 2.25 1.82
N TYR A 147 9.42 2.75 1.34
CA TYR A 147 9.88 2.48 -0.02
C TYR A 147 10.31 1.02 -0.27
N ALA A 148 10.39 0.19 0.78
CA ALA A 148 10.58 -1.25 0.60
C ALA A 148 9.48 -1.90 -0.27
N SER A 149 8.24 -1.42 -0.16
CA SER A 149 7.11 -1.93 -0.96
C SER A 149 7.27 -1.68 -2.47
N PRO A 150 7.42 -0.42 -2.95
CA PRO A 150 7.64 -0.17 -4.38
C PRO A 150 8.92 -0.81 -4.92
N LEU A 151 9.99 -0.89 -4.11
CA LEU A 151 11.22 -1.63 -4.48
C LEU A 151 10.95 -3.13 -4.72
N SER A 152 10.16 -3.76 -3.85
CA SER A 152 9.75 -5.16 -4.01
C SER A 152 8.94 -5.38 -5.30
N ILE A 153 8.03 -4.46 -5.63
CA ILE A 153 7.25 -4.50 -6.87
C ILE A 153 8.17 -4.34 -8.09
N MET A 154 9.09 -3.37 -8.08
CA MET A 154 10.08 -3.20 -9.15
C MET A 154 10.93 -4.47 -9.36
N LYS A 155 11.41 -5.08 -8.27
CA LYS A 155 12.14 -6.35 -8.32
C LYS A 155 11.29 -7.46 -8.94
N ARG A 156 10.00 -7.53 -8.60
CA ARG A 156 9.07 -8.50 -9.18
C ARG A 156 8.93 -8.29 -10.68
N VAL A 157 8.69 -7.06 -11.14
CA VAL A 157 8.57 -6.73 -12.58
C VAL A 157 9.82 -7.15 -13.36
N ILE A 158 11.02 -6.89 -12.82
CA ILE A 158 12.28 -7.28 -13.46
C ILE A 158 12.40 -8.82 -13.55
N LYS A 159 12.03 -9.53 -12.47
CA LYS A 159 12.12 -11.00 -12.40
C LYS A 159 11.09 -11.69 -13.30
N THR A 160 9.85 -11.21 -13.31
CA THR A 160 8.75 -11.79 -14.08
C THR A 160 8.66 -11.26 -15.50
N LYS A 161 9.48 -10.26 -15.85
CA LYS A 161 9.48 -9.60 -17.16
C LYS A 161 8.11 -9.03 -17.56
N SER A 162 7.24 -8.79 -16.57
CA SER A 162 5.86 -8.37 -16.76
C SER A 162 5.50 -7.22 -15.81
N ALA A 163 4.84 -6.20 -16.34
CA ALA A 163 4.42 -5.01 -15.61
C ALA A 163 3.01 -5.12 -14.97
N GLU A 164 2.42 -6.32 -14.93
CA GLU A 164 1.06 -6.57 -14.44
C GLU A 164 0.82 -6.07 -13.02
N TYR A 165 1.79 -6.24 -12.12
CA TYR A 165 1.70 -5.82 -10.72
C TYR A 165 2.06 -4.35 -10.48
N MET A 166 2.33 -3.58 -11.54
CA MET A 166 2.71 -2.17 -11.47
C MET A 166 1.84 -1.35 -12.43
N PRO A 167 0.64 -0.92 -11.96
CA PRO A 167 -0.26 -0.12 -12.78
C PRO A 167 0.38 1.23 -13.20
N LEU A 168 0.26 1.57 -14.48
CA LEU A 168 0.87 2.78 -15.04
C LEU A 168 0.35 4.06 -14.37
N TYR A 169 -0.96 4.14 -14.16
CA TYR A 169 -1.59 5.34 -13.58
C TYR A 169 -1.09 5.63 -12.16
N LEU A 170 -0.82 4.61 -11.34
CA LEU A 170 -0.23 4.78 -10.02
C LEU A 170 1.20 5.32 -10.12
N SER A 171 2.00 4.80 -11.06
CA SER A 171 3.38 5.26 -11.28
C SER A 171 3.43 6.72 -11.74
N ILE A 172 2.51 7.13 -12.63
CA ILE A 172 2.36 8.53 -13.07
C ILE A 172 1.93 9.43 -11.90
N ALA A 173 0.97 8.99 -11.09
CA ALA A 173 0.52 9.74 -9.91
C ALA A 173 1.67 9.94 -8.91
N TYR A 174 2.46 8.90 -8.63
CA TYR A 174 3.63 9.03 -7.75
C TYR A 174 4.70 9.95 -8.33
N PHE A 175 4.90 9.96 -9.65
CA PHE A 175 5.83 10.87 -10.29
C PHE A 175 5.43 12.34 -10.08
N PHE A 176 4.18 12.70 -10.39
CA PHE A 176 3.72 14.08 -10.20
C PHE A 176 3.67 14.46 -8.72
N ASN A 177 3.28 13.54 -7.83
CA ASN A 177 3.34 13.77 -6.40
C ASN A 177 4.78 14.07 -5.93
N GLY A 178 5.74 13.23 -6.31
CA GLY A 178 7.16 13.43 -5.98
C GLY A 178 7.72 14.73 -6.55
N LEU A 179 7.36 15.08 -7.79
CA LEU A 179 7.79 16.31 -8.43
C LEU A 179 7.24 17.55 -7.72
N CYS A 180 5.94 17.58 -7.42
CA CYS A 180 5.30 18.68 -6.71
C CYS A 180 5.93 18.88 -5.33
N TRP A 181 6.09 17.81 -4.55
CA TRP A 181 6.63 17.91 -3.18
C TRP A 181 8.11 18.24 -3.14
N THR A 182 8.92 17.70 -4.06
CA THR A 182 10.33 18.08 -4.19
C THR A 182 10.47 19.54 -4.59
N THR A 183 9.61 20.03 -5.48
CA THR A 183 9.61 21.45 -5.86
C THR A 183 9.22 22.34 -4.69
N TYR A 184 8.14 21.99 -3.98
CA TYR A 184 7.69 22.69 -2.77
C TYR A 184 8.78 22.72 -1.69
N SER A 185 9.46 21.60 -1.44
CA SER A 185 10.51 21.53 -0.42
C SER A 185 11.73 22.38 -0.78
N LEU A 186 12.10 22.45 -2.07
CA LEU A 186 13.20 23.30 -2.54
C LEU A 186 12.88 24.80 -2.43
N ILE A 187 11.63 25.21 -2.70
CA ILE A 187 11.19 26.60 -2.51
C ILE A 187 11.32 27.03 -1.04
N HIS A 188 10.99 26.14 -0.11
CA HIS A 188 11.08 26.40 1.32
C HIS A 188 12.44 26.03 1.94
N LEU A 189 13.41 25.60 1.12
CA LEU A 189 14.73 25.10 1.56
C LEU A 189 14.64 24.06 2.69
N ASP A 190 13.62 23.21 2.65
CA ASP A 190 13.36 22.20 3.65
C ASP A 190 14.02 20.87 3.26
N VAL A 191 15.20 20.62 3.82
CA VAL A 191 15.97 19.39 3.55
C VAL A 191 15.23 18.14 4.04
N ASN A 192 14.50 18.21 5.15
CA ASN A 192 13.79 17.06 5.70
C ASN A 192 12.66 16.61 4.77
N LEU A 193 12.01 17.55 4.10
CA LEU A 193 10.98 17.26 3.10
C LEU A 193 11.60 16.90 1.74
N THR A 194 12.76 17.47 1.41
CA THR A 194 13.44 17.23 0.13
C THR A 194 13.96 15.80 0.02
N ILE A 195 14.66 15.27 1.04
CA ILE A 195 15.28 13.93 1.00
C ILE A 195 14.27 12.82 0.60
N PRO A 196 13.14 12.63 1.31
CA PRO A 196 12.21 11.56 1.00
C PRO A 196 11.51 11.80 -0.33
N ASN A 197 11.07 13.02 -0.62
CA ASN A 197 10.32 13.30 -1.86
C ASN A 197 11.19 13.18 -3.11
N ALA A 198 12.44 13.62 -3.07
CA ALA A 198 13.39 13.42 -4.16
C ALA A 198 13.68 11.93 -4.37
N THR A 199 13.84 11.16 -3.28
CA THR A 199 14.00 9.70 -3.35
C THR A 199 12.77 9.03 -3.96
N GLY A 200 11.57 9.42 -3.53
CA GLY A 200 10.31 8.94 -4.08
C GLY A 200 10.14 9.28 -5.57
N LEU A 201 10.55 10.48 -5.99
CA LEU A 201 10.56 10.90 -7.38
C LEU A 201 11.50 10.02 -8.22
N LEU A 202 12.70 9.71 -7.73
CA LEU A 202 13.63 8.81 -8.40
C LEU A 202 13.03 7.40 -8.57
N PHE A 203 12.36 6.87 -7.55
CA PHE A 203 11.67 5.60 -7.66
C PHE A 203 10.49 5.65 -8.64
N ALA A 204 9.71 6.73 -8.65
CA ALA A 204 8.63 6.89 -9.61
C ALA A 204 9.14 6.95 -11.07
N ILE A 205 10.26 7.63 -11.32
CA ILE A 205 10.94 7.62 -12.62
C ILE A 205 11.36 6.20 -12.99
N ALA A 206 11.98 5.47 -12.06
CA ALA A 206 12.37 4.08 -12.29
C ALA A 206 11.17 3.18 -12.60
N GLN A 207 10.04 3.34 -11.90
CA GLN A 207 8.79 2.62 -12.16
C GLN A 207 8.26 2.90 -13.58
N LEU A 208 8.25 4.17 -14.01
CA LEU A 208 7.81 4.54 -15.37
C LEU A 208 8.71 3.94 -16.45
N LEU A 209 10.02 3.94 -16.25
CA LEU A 209 10.99 3.32 -17.16
C LEU A 209 10.78 1.80 -17.25
N LEU A 210 10.65 1.12 -16.10
CA LEU A 210 10.39 -0.32 -16.06
C LEU A 210 9.07 -0.66 -16.75
N HIS A 211 8.02 0.13 -16.52
CA HIS A 211 6.74 -0.06 -17.18
C HIS A 211 6.86 0.09 -18.70
N ALA A 212 7.58 1.11 -19.20
CA ALA A 212 7.79 1.33 -20.63
C ALA A 212 8.57 0.18 -21.31
N ILE A 213 9.53 -0.42 -20.61
CA ILE A 213 10.33 -1.54 -21.11
C ILE A 213 9.51 -2.83 -21.12
N TYR A 214 8.87 -3.19 -20.00
CA TYR A 214 8.26 -4.51 -19.83
C TYR A 214 6.82 -4.63 -20.33
N ASN A 215 6.06 -3.54 -20.43
CA ASN A 215 4.70 -3.59 -20.99
C ASN A 215 4.70 -3.99 -22.48
N LYS A 216 5.75 -3.62 -23.23
CA LYS A 216 5.95 -4.08 -24.61
C LYS A 216 6.23 -5.59 -24.70
N SER A 217 6.99 -6.14 -23.75
CA SER A 217 7.27 -7.58 -23.69
C SER A 217 6.03 -8.39 -23.32
N THR A 218 5.27 -7.95 -22.32
CA THR A 218 4.01 -8.61 -21.91
C THR A 218 2.99 -8.68 -23.06
N LYS A 219 2.85 -7.62 -23.85
CA LYS A 219 1.97 -7.63 -25.03
C LYS A 219 2.44 -8.59 -26.12
N ARG A 220 3.76 -8.75 -26.31
CA ARG A 220 4.32 -9.69 -27.31
C ARG A 220 4.11 -11.14 -26.90
N GLU A 221 4.35 -11.49 -25.64
CA GLU A 221 4.11 -12.85 -25.14
C GLU A 221 2.62 -13.22 -25.14
N SER A 222 1.73 -12.30 -24.74
CA SER A 222 0.28 -12.55 -24.77
C SER A 222 -0.24 -12.79 -26.19
N ASN A 223 0.25 -12.03 -27.18
CA ASN A 223 -0.14 -12.23 -28.58
C ASN A 223 0.48 -13.50 -29.17
N GLY A 224 1.74 -13.82 -28.83
CA GLY A 224 2.41 -15.05 -29.27
C GLY A 224 1.73 -16.32 -28.74
N GLY A 225 1.41 -16.36 -27.45
CA GLY A 225 0.71 -17.49 -26.83
C GLY A 225 -0.71 -17.69 -27.37
N LYS A 226 -1.45 -16.62 -27.67
CA LYS A 226 -2.76 -16.73 -28.32
C LYS A 226 -2.66 -17.27 -29.74
N SER A 227 -1.64 -16.88 -30.51
CA SER A 227 -1.41 -17.42 -31.85
C SER A 227 -1.01 -18.90 -31.81
N GLU A 228 -0.21 -19.33 -30.84
CA GLU A 228 0.22 -20.73 -30.69
C GLU A 228 -0.95 -21.64 -30.27
N VAL A 229 -1.77 -21.20 -29.31
CA VAL A 229 -2.99 -21.92 -28.90
C VAL A 229 -3.96 -22.05 -30.07
N ALA A 230 -4.22 -20.96 -30.81
CA ALA A 230 -5.09 -21.00 -32.00
C ALA A 230 -4.56 -21.95 -33.09
N LEU A 231 -3.24 -22.03 -33.29
CA LEU A 231 -2.64 -22.96 -34.26
C LEU A 231 -2.79 -24.43 -33.82
N SER A 232 -2.66 -24.68 -32.52
CA SER A 232 -2.80 -26.02 -31.94
C SER A 232 -4.25 -26.54 -32.01
N GLU A 233 -5.25 -25.68 -31.78
CA GLU A 233 -6.67 -26.06 -31.90
C GLU A 233 -7.06 -26.40 -33.34
N VAL A 234 -6.51 -25.69 -34.33
CA VAL A 234 -6.75 -25.98 -35.76
C VAL A 234 -6.13 -27.33 -36.17
N ASN A 235 -4.95 -27.67 -35.65
CA ASN A 235 -4.28 -28.93 -35.98
C ASN A 235 -4.91 -30.16 -35.31
N VAL A 236 -5.70 -30.00 -34.23
CA VAL A 236 -6.41 -31.11 -33.57
C VAL A 236 -7.79 -31.37 -34.19
N ALA A 237 -8.31 -30.43 -34.99
CA ALA A 237 -9.62 -30.53 -35.64
C ALA A 237 -9.58 -31.20 -37.05
N HIS A 238 -8.42 -31.69 -37.50
CA HIS A 238 -8.21 -32.40 -38.75
C HIS A 238 -7.80 -33.86 -38.51
#